data_AF-A0A8X7BRV0-F1
#
_entry.id   AF-A0A8X7BRV0-F1
#
_cell.length_a   1.000
_cell.length_b   1.000
_cell.length_c   1.000
_cell.angle_alpha   90.00
_cell.angle_beta   90.00
_cell.angle_gamma   90.00
#
_symmetry.space_group_name_H-M   'P 1'
#
loop_
_entity.id
_entity.type
_entity.pdbx_description
1 polymer ?
#
loop_
_entity_poly.entity_id
_entity_poly.type
_entity_poly.pdbx_seq_one_letter_code
_entity_poly.pdbx_strand_id
1 'polypeptide(L)'
;MLHMVTQLNTKRFGIIFDQYFSASIKDYERSLRHESTPLGFNITRLDQVRPSDFAKELKNIRFKQALVDFFILHWSTEKMVPFMNNKYVVINFKKCHSFTATNNIVVSNIVENLACTHHEEADTKIIHHIYNTDAQTNFVNRCSDTAAIMLGNLRNLKHDYHTHVWILTGIVHKVRYIDIAKVYEQLRHSLSRCLP
;
A
#
# COMPACT_ATOMS: atom_id res chain seq x y z
N MET A 1 11.67 7.29 -8.37
CA MET A 1 10.21 7.04 -8.49
C MET A 1 9.60 6.76 -7.12
N LEU A 2 9.96 5.67 -6.42
CA LEU A 2 9.40 5.42 -5.09
C LEU A 2 9.96 6.34 -3.98
N HIS A 3 11.20 6.83 -4.11
CA HIS A 3 11.78 7.81 -3.16
C HIS A 3 10.97 9.12 -3.05
N MET A 4 10.13 9.45 -4.03
CA MET A 4 9.26 10.63 -3.94
C MET A 4 8.27 10.50 -2.78
N VAL A 5 7.90 9.26 -2.42
CA VAL A 5 7.03 8.99 -1.26
C VAL A 5 7.67 9.53 0.01
N THR A 6 8.99 9.41 0.18
CA THR A 6 9.69 9.93 1.36
C THR A 6 9.96 11.42 1.33
N GLN A 7 9.46 12.19 0.36
CA GLN A 7 9.48 13.66 0.44
C GLN A 7 8.41 14.22 1.37
N LEU A 8 7.41 13.41 1.74
CA LEU A 8 6.38 13.83 2.69
C LEU A 8 6.96 13.91 4.12
N ASN A 9 6.44 14.85 4.90
CA ASN A 9 6.81 15.02 6.30
C ASN A 9 6.05 14.03 7.20
N THR A 10 6.42 12.75 7.10
CA THR A 10 5.98 11.68 8.02
C THR A 10 7.16 10.77 8.34
N LYS A 11 7.10 10.13 9.50
CA LYS A 11 8.10 9.18 9.98
C LYS A 11 7.87 7.77 9.45
N ARG A 12 6.64 7.44 9.01
CA ARG A 12 6.26 6.09 8.59
C ARG A 12 5.51 6.10 7.25
N PHE A 13 5.87 5.17 6.38
CA PHE A 13 5.25 4.98 5.07
C PHE A 13 4.84 3.53 4.89
N GLY A 14 3.59 3.30 4.48
CA GLY A 14 3.11 2.01 4.00
C GLY A 14 2.89 2.08 2.49
N ILE A 15 3.58 1.24 1.74
CA ILE A 15 3.45 1.12 0.28
C ILE A 15 2.91 -0.28 0.02
N ILE A 16 1.63 -0.35 -0.33
CA ILE A 16 0.87 -1.59 -0.34
C ILE A 16 0.50 -1.91 -1.78
N PHE A 17 0.82 -3.14 -2.20
CA PHE A 17 0.52 -3.65 -3.52
C PHE A 17 -0.45 -4.82 -3.44
N ASP A 18 -1.27 -4.97 -4.49
CA ASP A 18 -1.97 -6.21 -4.75
C ASP A 18 -0.93 -7.34 -4.79
N GLN A 19 -1.23 -8.48 -4.18
CA GLN A 19 -0.53 -9.71 -4.49
C GLN A 19 -1.31 -10.50 -5.52
N TYR A 20 -0.67 -11.48 -6.15
CA TYR A 20 -1.28 -12.23 -7.24
C TYR A 20 -1.07 -13.72 -7.01
N PHE A 21 -2.16 -14.45 -6.86
CA PHE A 21 -2.19 -15.90 -6.72
C PHE A 21 -3.34 -16.49 -7.55
N SER A 22 -3.22 -17.78 -7.87
CA SER A 22 -4.25 -18.55 -8.55
C SER A 22 -4.53 -19.83 -7.76
N ALA A 23 -5.77 -20.29 -7.68
CA ALA A 23 -6.98 -19.65 -8.24
C ALA A 23 -7.42 -18.40 -7.45
N SER A 24 -7.95 -17.38 -8.12
CA SER A 24 -8.52 -16.17 -7.50
C SER A 24 -9.67 -15.55 -8.30
N ILE A 25 -10.43 -14.65 -7.68
CA ILE A 25 -11.49 -13.86 -8.35
C ILE A 25 -10.89 -13.05 -9.51
N LYS A 26 -9.66 -12.56 -9.35
CA LYS A 26 -8.97 -11.83 -10.41
C LYS A 26 -8.63 -12.70 -11.62
N ASP A 27 -8.52 -14.03 -11.48
CA ASP A 27 -8.36 -14.91 -12.65
C ASP A 27 -9.58 -14.82 -13.58
N TYR A 28 -10.78 -14.78 -12.99
CA TYR A 28 -12.01 -14.59 -13.74
C TYR A 28 -12.10 -13.20 -14.37
N GLU A 29 -11.83 -12.13 -13.62
CA GLU A 29 -11.80 -10.76 -14.16
C GLU A 29 -10.82 -10.61 -15.34
N ARG A 30 -9.63 -11.21 -15.23
CA ARG A 30 -8.60 -11.20 -16.28
C ARG A 30 -9.09 -11.94 -17.53
N SER A 31 -9.74 -13.08 -17.36
CA SER A 31 -10.32 -13.85 -18.47
C SER A 31 -11.37 -13.05 -19.25
N LEU A 32 -12.23 -12.29 -18.55
CA LEU A 32 -13.25 -11.44 -19.15
C LEU A 32 -12.67 -10.26 -19.92
N ARG A 33 -11.50 -9.76 -19.53
CA ARG A 33 -10.79 -8.66 -20.22
C ARG A 33 -10.03 -9.12 -21.46
N HIS A 34 -10.06 -10.41 -21.80
CA HIS A 34 -9.24 -11.02 -22.85
C HIS A 34 -7.76 -10.62 -22.74
N GLU A 35 -7.25 -10.48 -21.50
CA GLU A 35 -5.84 -10.18 -21.29
C GLU A 35 -5.00 -11.32 -21.89
N SER A 36 -4.15 -10.98 -22.85
CA SER A 36 -3.25 -11.93 -23.49
C SER A 36 -2.38 -12.62 -22.44
N THR A 37 -2.03 -13.89 -22.68
CA THR A 37 -1.13 -14.67 -21.82
C THR A 37 0.06 -13.82 -21.40
N PRO A 38 0.33 -13.67 -20.09
CA PRO A 38 1.39 -12.79 -19.61
C PRO A 38 2.73 -13.22 -20.21
N LEU A 39 3.29 -12.39 -21.09
CA LEU A 39 4.66 -12.57 -21.54
C LEU A 39 5.57 -12.48 -20.31
N GLY A 40 6.57 -13.37 -20.24
CA GLY A 40 7.58 -13.33 -19.19
C GLY A 40 8.24 -11.95 -19.17
N PHE A 41 8.30 -11.33 -17.99
CA PHE A 41 8.95 -10.04 -17.79
C PHE A 41 9.87 -10.12 -16.58
N ASN A 42 11.09 -9.59 -16.72
CA ASN A 42 12.04 -9.51 -15.62
C ASN A 42 12.74 -8.15 -15.63
N ILE A 43 12.95 -7.58 -14.44
CA ILE A 43 13.77 -6.36 -14.27
C ILE A 43 15.12 -6.81 -13.73
N THR A 44 16.10 -6.85 -14.62
CA THR A 44 17.42 -7.45 -14.33
C THR A 44 18.42 -6.44 -13.79
N ARG A 45 18.24 -5.14 -14.05
CA ARG A 45 19.19 -4.10 -13.64
C ARG A 45 18.51 -2.79 -13.25
N LEU A 46 19.20 -2.00 -12.41
CA LEU A 46 18.78 -0.66 -11.97
C LEU A 46 18.76 0.37 -13.10
N ASP A 47 19.60 0.18 -14.11
CA ASP A 47 19.74 1.03 -15.31
C ASP A 47 18.90 0.52 -16.49
N GLN A 48 18.08 -0.52 -16.28
CA GLN A 48 17.21 -1.06 -17.32
C GLN A 48 16.30 0.06 -17.85
N VAL A 49 16.33 0.23 -19.18
CA VAL A 49 15.50 1.23 -19.86
C VAL A 49 14.03 0.94 -19.57
N ARG A 50 13.31 1.98 -19.14
CA ARG A 50 11.87 1.88 -18.89
C ARG A 50 11.17 1.46 -20.19
N PRO A 51 10.17 0.57 -20.13
CA PRO A 51 9.33 0.28 -21.29
C PRO A 51 8.78 1.56 -21.92
N SER A 52 8.78 1.62 -23.25
CA SER A 52 8.28 2.76 -24.01
C SER A 52 6.80 3.04 -23.72
N ASP A 53 6.00 1.98 -23.53
CA ASP A 53 4.61 2.06 -23.10
C ASP A 53 4.44 1.44 -21.71
N PHE A 54 4.80 2.20 -20.68
CA PHE A 54 4.69 1.78 -19.29
C PHE A 54 3.25 1.48 -18.87
N ALA A 55 2.25 2.19 -19.44
CA ALA A 55 0.84 1.99 -19.11
C ALA A 55 0.33 0.63 -19.61
N LYS A 56 0.79 0.20 -20.78
CA LYS A 56 0.53 -1.15 -21.28
C LYS A 56 1.19 -2.21 -20.40
N GLU A 57 2.46 -2.02 -20.03
CA GLU A 57 3.16 -2.99 -19.17
C GLU A 57 2.54 -3.11 -17.77
N LEU A 58 1.97 -2.02 -17.24
CA LEU A 58 1.17 -2.07 -16.01
C LEU A 58 -0.10 -2.93 -16.13
N LYS A 59 -0.50 -3.41 -17.30
CA LYS A 59 -1.56 -4.43 -17.41
C LYS A 59 -1.01 -5.86 -17.31
N ASN A 60 0.29 -6.06 -17.54
CA ASN A 60 0.94 -7.37 -17.42
C ASN A 60 1.23 -7.70 -15.95
N ILE A 61 0.63 -8.79 -15.46
CA ILE A 61 0.83 -9.26 -14.09
C ILE A 61 2.30 -9.56 -13.78
N ARG A 62 3.06 -10.14 -14.72
CA ARG A 62 4.49 -10.47 -14.54
C ARG A 62 5.32 -9.20 -14.41
N PHE A 63 5.00 -8.17 -15.18
CA PHE A 63 5.62 -6.86 -15.05
C PHE A 63 5.37 -6.27 -13.66
N LYS A 64 4.11 -6.27 -13.18
CA LYS A 64 3.78 -5.78 -11.84
C LYS A 64 4.55 -6.51 -10.74
N GLN A 65 4.60 -7.85 -10.80
CA GLN A 65 5.35 -8.66 -9.85
C GLN A 65 6.85 -8.28 -9.85
N ALA A 66 7.47 -8.27 -11.03
CA ALA A 66 8.87 -7.91 -11.20
C ALA A 66 9.16 -6.47 -10.72
N LEU A 67 8.23 -5.54 -10.93
CA LEU A 67 8.35 -4.15 -10.48
C LEU A 67 8.37 -4.03 -8.95
N VAL A 68 7.51 -4.77 -8.26
CA VAL A 68 7.47 -4.75 -6.79
C VAL A 68 8.69 -5.46 -6.20
N ASP A 69 9.08 -6.59 -6.76
CA ASP A 69 10.30 -7.31 -6.35
C ASP A 69 11.54 -6.40 -6.55
N PHE A 70 11.59 -5.67 -7.66
CA PHE A 70 12.60 -4.64 -7.91
C PHE A 70 12.60 -3.54 -6.83
N PHE A 71 11.43 -3.02 -6.43
CA PHE A 71 11.36 -2.03 -5.37
C PHE A 71 11.88 -2.58 -4.05
N ILE A 72 11.46 -3.78 -3.64
CA ILE A 72 11.94 -4.42 -2.41
C ILE A 72 13.46 -4.56 -2.43
N LEU A 73 14.02 -5.06 -3.53
CA LEU A 73 15.46 -5.21 -3.69
C LEU A 73 16.17 -3.85 -3.67
N HIS A 74 15.71 -2.88 -4.45
CA HIS A 74 16.35 -1.56 -4.54
C HIS A 74 16.31 -0.83 -3.19
N TRP A 75 15.21 -0.95 -2.45
CA TRP A 75 15.04 -0.38 -1.11
C TRP A 75 15.92 -1.01 -0.05
N SER A 76 16.42 -2.24 -0.26
CA SER A 76 17.41 -2.86 0.62
C SER A 76 18.85 -2.35 0.41
N THR A 77 19.11 -1.51 -0.60
CA THR A 77 20.46 -1.05 -0.92
C THR A 77 20.83 0.27 -0.23
N GLU A 78 22.11 0.47 0.06
CA GLU A 78 22.65 1.70 0.69
C GLU A 78 22.42 2.96 -0.15
N LYS A 79 22.17 2.82 -1.45
CA LYS A 79 21.76 3.93 -2.33
C LYS A 79 20.48 4.62 -1.84
N MET A 80 19.68 3.94 -1.01
CA MET A 80 18.43 4.45 -0.47
C MET A 80 18.55 5.21 0.85
N VAL A 81 19.71 5.14 1.51
CA VAL A 81 19.99 5.85 2.78
C VAL A 81 19.65 7.35 2.71
N PRO A 82 20.06 8.11 1.67
CA PRO A 82 19.79 9.55 1.60
C PRO A 82 18.29 9.89 1.57
N PHE A 83 17.46 8.95 1.09
CA PHE A 83 16.02 9.14 0.95
C PHE A 83 15.24 8.64 2.18
N MET A 84 15.85 7.84 3.05
CA MET A 84 15.20 7.31 4.25
C MET A 84 15.19 8.30 5.41
N ASN A 85 16.27 9.06 5.68
CA ASN A 85 16.30 10.14 6.69
C ASN A 85 15.47 9.86 7.98
N ASN A 86 15.81 8.79 8.73
CA ASN A 86 15.08 8.32 9.92
C ASN A 86 13.60 7.92 9.72
N LYS A 87 13.21 7.60 8.49
CA LYS A 87 11.87 7.12 8.15
C LYS A 87 11.84 5.60 8.17
N TYR A 88 10.72 5.09 8.63
CA TYR A 88 10.35 3.68 8.58
C TYR A 88 9.48 3.44 7.36
N VAL A 89 9.98 2.68 6.38
CA VAL A 89 9.24 2.38 5.16
C VAL A 89 8.87 0.91 5.15
N VAL A 90 7.61 0.62 4.85
CA VAL A 90 7.09 -0.73 4.68
C VAL A 90 6.59 -0.91 3.26
N ILE A 91 7.03 -1.98 2.61
CA ILE A 91 6.53 -2.43 1.31
C ILE A 91 5.81 -3.76 1.52
N ASN A 92 4.51 -3.80 1.27
CA ASN A 92 3.70 -5.02 1.37
C ASN A 92 3.33 -5.55 -0.01
N PHE A 93 3.65 -6.81 -0.24
CA PHE A 93 3.29 -7.55 -1.44
C PHE A 93 3.00 -9.02 -1.08
N LYS A 94 3.90 -9.97 -1.39
CA LYS A 94 3.82 -11.37 -0.92
C LYS A 94 4.17 -11.49 0.57
N LYS A 95 5.15 -10.68 1.00
CA LYS A 95 5.55 -10.49 2.38
C LYS A 95 5.54 -8.99 2.69
N CYS A 96 5.61 -8.65 3.96
CA CYS A 96 5.80 -7.28 4.40
C CYS A 96 7.27 -7.02 4.69
N HIS A 97 7.92 -6.17 3.91
CA HIS A 97 9.31 -5.78 4.12
C HIS A 97 9.37 -4.41 4.75
N SER A 98 10.10 -4.27 5.86
CA SER A 98 10.40 -2.98 6.47
C SER A 98 11.83 -2.56 6.18
N PHE A 99 12.04 -1.25 6.07
CA PHE A 99 13.31 -0.64 5.77
C PHE A 99 13.54 0.57 6.67
N THR A 100 14.73 0.65 7.26
CA THR A 100 15.24 1.78 8.02
C THR A 100 16.70 2.00 7.70
N ALA A 101 17.17 3.24 7.76
CA ALA A 101 18.59 3.56 7.64
C ALA A 101 19.18 3.83 9.03
N THR A 102 20.23 3.08 9.39
CA THR A 102 20.98 3.24 10.64
C THR A 102 22.46 3.17 10.31
N ASN A 103 23.26 4.14 10.76
CA ASN A 103 24.71 4.19 10.52
C ASN A 103 25.12 4.03 9.04
N ASN A 104 24.41 4.72 8.14
CA ASN A 104 24.59 4.63 6.68
C ASN A 104 24.36 3.24 6.06
N ILE A 105 23.76 2.31 6.80
CA ILE A 105 23.38 0.98 6.31
C ILE A 105 21.86 0.88 6.31
N VAL A 106 21.31 0.26 5.28
CA VAL A 106 19.90 -0.11 5.28
C VAL A 106 19.70 -1.41 6.04
N VAL A 107 18.84 -1.36 7.05
CA VAL A 107 18.35 -2.54 7.76
C VAL A 107 17.00 -2.92 7.16
N SER A 108 16.88 -4.18 6.72
CA SER A 108 15.66 -4.75 6.15
C SER A 108 15.18 -5.92 6.99
N ASN A 109 13.88 -5.98 7.30
CA ASN A 109 13.26 -7.06 8.06
C ASN A 109 11.90 -7.46 7.48
N ILE A 110 11.50 -8.71 7.69
CA ILE A 110 10.12 -9.15 7.42
C ILE A 110 9.25 -8.83 8.63
N VAL A 111 8.09 -8.20 8.38
CA VAL A 111 7.12 -7.79 9.40
C VAL A 111 5.86 -8.65 9.27
N GLU A 112 5.89 -9.82 9.91
CA GLU A 112 4.88 -10.87 9.72
C GLU A 112 3.46 -10.41 10.09
N ASN A 113 3.30 -9.63 11.16
CA ASN A 113 1.99 -9.12 11.60
C ASN A 113 1.34 -8.15 10.59
N LEU A 114 2.11 -7.58 9.67
CA LEU A 114 1.63 -6.69 8.62
C LEU A 114 1.54 -7.38 7.26
N ALA A 115 1.88 -8.66 7.12
CA ALA A 115 1.98 -9.33 5.82
C ALA A 115 0.63 -9.53 5.12
N CYS A 116 -0.43 -9.88 5.86
CA CYS A 116 -1.78 -10.10 5.31
C CYS A 116 -1.76 -11.01 4.06
N THR A 117 -1.07 -12.15 4.18
CA THR A 117 -0.69 -13.03 3.05
C THR A 117 -1.87 -13.74 2.37
N HIS A 118 -3.07 -13.69 2.95
CA HIS A 118 -4.26 -14.33 2.39
C HIS A 118 -5.15 -13.38 1.57
N HIS A 119 -4.88 -12.07 1.58
CA HIS A 119 -5.70 -11.09 0.86
C HIS A 119 -5.04 -10.66 -0.44
N GLU A 120 -5.74 -10.75 -1.57
CA GLU A 120 -5.18 -10.37 -2.88
C GLU A 120 -5.01 -8.85 -3.00
N GLU A 121 -6.05 -8.07 -2.68
CA GLU A 121 -6.16 -6.65 -3.00
C GLU A 121 -5.44 -5.73 -2.01
N ALA A 122 -4.77 -4.70 -2.53
CA ALA A 122 -4.11 -3.67 -1.74
C ALA A 122 -5.07 -2.96 -0.78
N ASP A 123 -6.32 -2.73 -1.20
CA ASP A 123 -7.31 -2.00 -0.41
C ASP A 123 -7.58 -2.67 0.94
N THR A 124 -7.81 -3.98 0.95
CA THR A 124 -8.01 -4.72 2.21
C THR A 124 -6.73 -4.75 3.05
N LYS A 125 -5.57 -4.89 2.40
CA LYS A 125 -4.27 -4.88 3.08
C LYS A 125 -3.95 -3.52 3.71
N ILE A 126 -4.36 -2.41 3.10
CA ILE A 126 -4.22 -1.06 3.67
C ILE A 126 -4.99 -0.99 5.01
N ILE A 127 -6.22 -1.49 5.04
CA ILE A 127 -7.00 -1.56 6.27
C ILE A 127 -6.28 -2.43 7.30
N HIS A 128 -5.82 -3.63 6.92
CA HIS A 128 -5.03 -4.50 7.81
C HIS A 128 -3.81 -3.79 8.42
N HIS A 129 -3.09 -2.98 7.63
CA HIS A 129 -1.94 -2.20 8.10
C HIS A 129 -2.32 -1.15 9.13
N ILE A 130 -3.41 -0.41 8.90
CA ILE A 130 -3.90 0.60 9.84
C ILE A 130 -4.25 -0.05 11.18
N TYR A 131 -4.87 -1.22 11.15
CA TYR A 131 -5.32 -1.95 12.34
C TYR A 131 -4.21 -2.57 13.18
N ASN A 132 -3.15 -3.02 12.52
CA ASN A 132 -2.03 -3.71 13.14
C ASN A 132 -0.82 -2.80 13.39
N THR A 133 -0.95 -1.51 13.05
CA THR A 133 -0.02 -0.45 13.45
C THR A 133 -0.48 0.13 14.79
N ASP A 134 0.45 0.61 15.60
CA ASP A 134 0.18 1.16 16.94
C ASP A 134 -0.98 2.19 16.92
N ALA A 135 -1.86 2.08 17.90
CA ALA A 135 -3.12 2.82 18.03
C ALA A 135 -2.95 4.23 18.61
N GLN A 136 -1.73 4.79 18.59
CA GLN A 136 -1.44 6.17 19.02
C GLN A 136 -0.85 7.02 17.88
N THR A 137 -1.34 6.84 16.65
CA THR A 137 -0.85 7.60 15.50
C THR A 137 -1.97 8.01 14.56
N ASN A 138 -1.74 9.10 13.84
CA ASN A 138 -2.62 9.54 12.77
C ASN A 138 -2.22 8.87 11.46
N PHE A 139 -3.21 8.35 10.75
CA PHE A 139 -3.03 7.73 9.44
C PHE A 139 -3.56 8.64 8.34
N VAL A 140 -2.79 8.78 7.26
CA VAL A 140 -3.26 9.41 6.03
C VAL A 140 -3.25 8.35 4.94
N ASN A 141 -4.44 7.89 4.58
CA ASN A 141 -4.66 6.98 3.48
C ASN A 141 -4.86 7.75 2.18
N ARG A 142 -4.04 7.44 1.18
CA ARG A 142 -4.07 8.08 -0.15
C ARG A 142 -4.85 7.29 -1.19
N CYS A 143 -5.42 6.15 -0.83
CA CYS A 143 -6.35 5.40 -1.67
C CYS A 143 -7.80 5.75 -1.28
N SER A 144 -8.47 6.59 -2.09
CA SER A 144 -9.84 7.04 -1.80
C SER A 144 -10.87 5.90 -1.78
N ASP A 145 -10.62 4.85 -2.55
CA ASP A 145 -11.59 3.79 -2.81
C ASP A 145 -11.76 2.83 -1.62
N THR A 146 -10.86 2.94 -0.65
CA THR A 146 -10.91 2.20 0.63
C THR A 146 -11.90 2.77 1.66
N ALA A 147 -12.53 3.93 1.38
CA ALA A 147 -13.37 4.63 2.35
C ALA A 147 -14.52 3.77 2.91
N ALA A 148 -15.23 3.06 2.04
CA ALA A 148 -16.34 2.19 2.45
C ALA A 148 -15.85 1.02 3.30
N ILE A 149 -14.73 0.39 2.92
CA ILE A 149 -14.12 -0.72 3.67
C ILE A 149 -13.67 -0.23 5.05
N MET A 150 -13.02 0.93 5.11
CA MET A 150 -12.60 1.54 6.37
C MET A 150 -13.81 1.81 7.27
N LEU A 151 -14.84 2.48 6.75
CA LEU A 151 -16.08 2.82 7.45
C LEU A 151 -16.78 1.58 8.04
N GLY A 152 -16.86 0.49 7.29
CA GLY A 152 -17.46 -0.77 7.76
C GLY A 152 -16.65 -1.46 8.85
N ASN A 153 -15.34 -1.25 8.85
CA ASN A 153 -14.47 -1.91 9.81
C ASN A 153 -14.21 -1.10 11.07
N LEU A 154 -14.30 0.24 11.05
CA LEU A 154 -13.85 1.16 12.11
C LEU A 154 -14.13 0.73 13.55
N ARG A 155 -15.28 0.08 13.83
CA ARG A 155 -15.61 -0.46 15.16
C ARG A 155 -14.55 -1.40 15.74
N ASN A 156 -13.80 -2.08 14.85
CA ASN A 156 -12.79 -3.06 15.19
C ASN A 156 -11.43 -2.37 15.44
N LEU A 157 -11.28 -1.10 15.06
CA LEU A 157 -10.06 -0.35 15.29
C LEU A 157 -9.88 -0.28 16.80
N LYS A 158 -8.66 -0.51 17.29
CA LYS A 158 -8.34 -0.28 18.70
C LYS A 158 -8.53 1.22 18.95
N HIS A 159 -9.73 1.60 19.38
CA HIS A 159 -10.12 2.98 19.59
C HIS A 159 -9.36 3.51 20.80
N ASP A 160 -8.23 4.17 20.53
CA ASP A 160 -7.78 5.28 21.34
C ASP A 160 -8.44 6.55 20.77
N TYR A 161 -8.94 7.42 21.65
CA TYR A 161 -9.50 8.72 21.27
C TYR A 161 -8.49 9.59 20.50
N HIS A 162 -7.20 9.24 20.52
CA HIS A 162 -6.13 9.96 19.87
C HIS A 162 -5.78 9.48 18.44
N THR A 163 -6.35 8.37 17.96
CA THR A 163 -6.08 7.88 16.59
C THR A 163 -7.09 8.39 15.58
N HIS A 164 -6.62 9.17 14.61
CA HIS A 164 -7.42 9.61 13.47
C HIS A 164 -6.98 8.91 12.18
N VAL A 165 -7.97 8.52 11.37
CA VAL A 165 -7.73 7.98 10.03
C VAL A 165 -8.33 8.93 9.00
N TRP A 166 -7.44 9.52 8.21
CA TRP A 166 -7.79 10.50 7.18
C TRP A 166 -7.71 9.87 5.80
N ILE A 167 -8.68 10.15 4.94
CA ILE A 167 -8.59 9.87 3.51
C ILE A 167 -8.23 11.14 2.77
N LEU A 168 -7.13 11.09 2.02
CA LEU A 168 -6.74 12.14 1.10
C LEU A 168 -7.43 11.91 -0.24
N THR A 169 -8.22 12.88 -0.70
CA THR A 169 -8.94 12.82 -1.97
C THR A 169 -8.86 14.15 -2.71
N GLY A 170 -9.21 14.17 -4.00
CA GLY A 170 -9.17 15.35 -4.86
C GLY A 170 -7.90 15.45 -5.71
N ILE A 171 -7.89 16.43 -6.62
CA ILE A 171 -6.87 16.58 -7.66
C ILE A 171 -6.17 17.94 -7.49
N VAL A 172 -4.84 17.93 -7.52
CA VAL A 172 -3.94 19.11 -7.52
C VAL A 172 -4.31 20.17 -6.47
N HIS A 173 -5.12 21.18 -6.84
CA HIS A 173 -5.47 22.31 -5.98
C HIS A 173 -6.76 22.10 -5.17
N LYS A 174 -7.48 20.99 -5.37
CA LYS A 174 -8.74 20.66 -4.67
C LYS A 174 -8.59 19.45 -3.74
N VAL A 175 -7.38 19.24 -3.24
CA VAL A 175 -7.04 18.16 -2.31
C VAL A 175 -7.71 18.42 -0.96
N ARG A 176 -8.36 17.40 -0.42
CA ARG A 176 -9.12 17.44 0.83
C ARG A 176 -8.76 16.23 1.69
N TYR A 177 -8.75 16.46 2.99
CA TYR A 177 -8.60 15.43 4.01
C TYR A 177 -9.97 15.17 4.64
N ILE A 178 -10.43 13.93 4.59
CA ILE A 178 -11.70 13.52 5.21
C ILE A 178 -11.36 12.68 6.44
N ASP A 179 -11.77 13.13 7.62
CA ASP A 179 -11.64 12.36 8.86
C ASP A 179 -12.72 11.28 8.89
N ILE A 180 -12.31 10.04 8.61
CA ILE A 180 -13.22 8.91 8.53
C ILE A 180 -13.72 8.49 9.90
N ALA A 181 -12.94 8.72 10.97
CA ALA A 181 -13.39 8.47 12.33
C ALA A 181 -14.56 9.40 12.71
N LYS A 182 -14.47 10.69 12.36
CA LYS A 182 -15.57 11.65 12.59
C LYS A 182 -16.83 11.31 11.78
N VAL A 183 -16.67 10.88 10.53
CA VAL A 183 -17.82 10.43 9.72
C VAL A 183 -18.51 9.24 10.39
N TYR A 184 -17.74 8.28 10.88
CA TYR A 184 -18.27 7.13 11.62
C TYR A 184 -18.96 7.54 12.92
N GLU A 185 -18.40 8.47 13.69
CA GLU A 185 -19.02 8.99 14.92
C GLU A 185 -20.38 9.64 14.69
N GLN A 186 -20.56 10.31 13.54
CA GLN A 186 -21.83 10.93 13.17
C GLN A 186 -22.87 9.91 12.68
N LEU A 187 -22.45 8.87 11.96
CA LEU A 187 -23.37 7.93 11.32
C LEU A 187 -23.65 6.67 12.16
N ARG A 188 -22.69 6.23 12.99
CA ARG A 188 -22.71 5.04 13.88
C ARG A 188 -23.68 3.95 13.42
N HIS A 189 -24.86 3.90 14.03
CA HIS A 189 -25.84 2.82 13.88
C HIS A 189 -26.51 2.74 12.50
N SER A 190 -26.63 3.86 11.77
CA SER A 190 -27.20 3.83 10.42
C SER A 190 -26.19 3.22 9.43
N LEU A 191 -24.92 3.57 9.57
CA LEU A 191 -23.84 3.07 8.72
C LEU A 191 -23.55 1.58 8.95
N SER A 192 -23.48 1.13 10.21
CA SER A 192 -23.23 -0.28 10.54
C SER A 192 -24.34 -1.23 10.07
N ARG A 193 -25.53 -0.71 9.79
CA ARG A 193 -26.69 -1.46 9.28
C ARG A 193 -26.78 -1.50 7.76
N CYS A 194 -26.09 -0.60 7.07
CA CYS A 194 -26.17 -0.44 5.61
C CYS A 194 -24.95 -1.00 4.87
N LEU A 195 -23.86 -1.29 5.58
CA LEU A 195 -22.70 -1.96 5.01
C LEU A 195 -22.88 -3.48 5.15
N PRO A 196 -22.63 -4.25 4.07
CA PRO A 196 -22.85 -5.70 4.04
C PRO A 196 -21.98 -6.46 5.04
#